data_AF-A0A329R951-F1
#
_entry.id   AF-A0A329R951-F1
#
_cell.length_a   1.000
_cell.length_b   1.000
_cell.length_c   1.000
_cell.angle_alpha   90.00
_cell.angle_beta   90.00
_cell.angle_gamma   90.00
#
_symmetry.space_group_name_H-M   'P 1'
#
loop_
_entity.id
_entity.type
_entity.pdbx_description
1 polymer ?
#
loop_
_entity_poly.entity_id
_entity_poly.type
_entity_poly.pdbx_seq_one_letter_code
_entity_poly.pdbx_strand_id
1 'polypeptide(L)'
;ELCCQPPNSPDLNCLDLSLFSAIQARQRLRTPRSIEELVEAVKAAYWDLPPSTINAAFLSLQGSMDLCILGGSGNAFKPLGKAKLQQEGRLPESVQCSPETAVIMSQLRTA
;
A
#
# COMPACT_ATOMS: atom_id res chain seq x y z
N GLU A 1 -13.86 5.46 12.31
CA GLU A 1 -14.25 5.93 10.96
C GLU A 1 -13.04 5.90 10.04
N LEU A 2 -13.26 5.71 8.75
CA LEU A 2 -12.22 5.87 7.73
C LEU A 2 -12.10 7.37 7.44
N CYS A 3 -11.02 8.01 7.87
CA CYS A 3 -10.74 9.41 7.56
C CYS A 3 -9.96 9.49 6.25
N CYS A 4 -10.24 10.51 5.45
CA CYS A 4 -9.48 10.83 4.24
C CYS A 4 -9.47 9.72 3.16
N GLN A 5 -10.51 8.87 3.12
CA GLN A 5 -10.71 7.88 2.06
C GLN A 5 -11.89 8.29 1.18
N PRO A 6 -11.66 8.60 -0.11
CA PRO A 6 -12.75 8.90 -1.05
C PRO A 6 -13.66 7.67 -1.29
N PRO A 7 -14.96 7.88 -1.57
CA PRO A 7 -15.85 6.79 -1.96
C PRO A 7 -15.31 5.98 -3.15
N ASN A 8 -15.52 4.66 -3.14
CA ASN A 8 -15.14 3.73 -4.22
C ASN A 8 -13.65 3.74 -4.63
N SER A 9 -12.74 4.17 -3.74
CA SER A 9 -11.30 4.26 -4.02
C SER A 9 -10.50 3.31 -3.12
N PRO A 10 -10.52 1.98 -3.37
CA PRO A 10 -9.79 1.00 -2.57
C PRO A 10 -8.26 1.15 -2.68
N ASP A 11 -7.79 1.76 -3.77
CA ASP A 11 -6.40 2.14 -4.02
C ASP A 11 -5.89 3.26 -3.09
N LEU A 12 -6.80 3.96 -2.42
CA LEU A 12 -6.52 4.95 -1.40
C LEU A 12 -6.72 4.41 0.03
N ASN A 13 -6.87 3.09 0.17
CA ASN A 13 -6.88 2.40 1.46
C ASN A 13 -5.68 1.45 1.56
N CYS A 14 -4.74 1.73 2.46
CA CYS A 14 -3.55 0.90 2.67
C CYS A 14 -3.89 -0.59 2.92
N LEU A 15 -4.97 -0.83 3.66
CA LEU A 15 -5.40 -2.17 4.05
C LEU A 15 -5.84 -2.98 2.83
N ASP A 16 -6.71 -2.41 2.00
CA ASP A 16 -7.25 -3.05 0.80
C ASP A 16 -6.19 -3.14 -0.31
N LEU A 17 -5.42 -2.07 -0.50
CA LEU A 17 -4.41 -1.97 -1.55
C LEU A 17 -3.32 -3.04 -1.42
N SER A 18 -2.91 -3.37 -0.19
CA SER A 18 -1.67 -4.14 -0.01
C SER A 18 -1.55 -4.98 1.25
N LEU A 19 -2.12 -4.57 2.39
CA LEU A 19 -1.92 -5.32 3.63
C LEU A 19 -2.69 -6.65 3.63
N PHE A 20 -3.96 -6.64 3.25
CA PHE A 20 -4.76 -7.86 3.21
C PHE A 20 -4.26 -8.86 2.18
N SER A 21 -3.78 -8.40 1.02
CA SER A 21 -3.19 -9.28 0.02
C SER A 21 -1.89 -9.93 0.51
N ALA A 22 -1.06 -9.20 1.26
CA ALA A 22 0.15 -9.73 1.88
C ALA A 22 -0.15 -10.76 2.97
N ILE A 23 -1.10 -10.47 3.87
CA ILE A 23 -1.56 -11.43 4.90
C ILE A 23 -2.11 -12.69 4.22
N GLN A 24 -2.96 -12.52 3.21
CA GLN A 24 -3.58 -13.61 2.47
C GLN A 24 -2.54 -14.48 1.76
N ALA A 25 -1.51 -13.88 1.17
CA ALA A 25 -0.41 -14.61 0.54
C ALA A 25 0.36 -15.47 1.56
N ARG A 26 0.61 -14.96 2.77
CA ARG A 26 1.25 -15.70 3.85
C ARG A 26 0.35 -16.78 4.45
N GLN A 27 -0.93 -16.46 4.68
CA GLN A 27 -1.91 -17.42 5.19
C GLN A 27 -2.02 -18.65 4.28
N ARG A 28 -1.93 -18.47 2.95
CA ARG A 28 -1.97 -19.57 1.96
C ARG A 28 -0.79 -20.55 2.06
N LEU A 29 0.27 -20.22 2.80
CA LEU A 29 1.36 -21.15 3.12
C LEU A 29 0.95 -22.19 4.18
N ARG A 30 -0.22 -22.01 4.80
CA ARG A 30 -0.85 -22.96 5.73
C ARG A 30 -2.08 -23.58 5.07
N THR A 31 -2.47 -24.77 5.52
CA THR A 31 -3.65 -25.49 5.01
C THR A 31 -4.61 -25.80 6.16
N PRO A 32 -5.34 -24.78 6.67
CA PRO A 32 -6.30 -24.97 7.75
C PRO A 32 -7.47 -25.86 7.32
N ARG A 33 -7.98 -26.67 8.23
CA ARG A 33 -9.09 -27.62 8.03
C ARG A 33 -10.34 -27.27 8.83
N SER A 34 -10.29 -26.21 9.63
CA SER A 34 -11.43 -25.63 10.34
C SER A 34 -11.40 -24.11 10.30
N ILE A 35 -12.50 -23.48 10.75
CA ILE A 35 -12.58 -22.02 10.86
C ILE A 35 -11.59 -21.52 11.93
N GLU A 36 -11.46 -22.25 13.04
CA GLU A 36 -10.54 -21.92 14.13
C GLU A 36 -9.09 -21.95 13.64
N GLU A 37 -8.71 -22.98 12.88
CA GLU A 37 -7.37 -23.08 12.29
C GLU A 37 -7.13 -21.96 11.26
N LEU A 38 -8.15 -21.57 10.49
CA LEU A 38 -8.06 -20.46 9.54
C LEU A 38 -7.84 -19.12 10.27
N VAL A 39 -8.59 -18.86 11.34
CA VAL A 39 -8.43 -17.65 12.15
C VAL A 39 -7.02 -17.57 12.74
N GLU A 40 -6.52 -18.67 13.30
CA GLU A 40 -5.15 -18.71 13.84
C GLU A 40 -4.09 -18.55 12.73
N ALA A 41 -4.31 -19.12 11.55
CA ALA A 41 -3.42 -18.94 10.40
C ALA A 41 -3.37 -17.47 9.93
N VAL A 42 -4.51 -16.76 9.93
CA VAL A 42 -4.57 -15.33 9.60
C VAL A 42 -3.85 -14.48 10.65
N LYS A 43 -4.10 -14.75 11.95
CA LYS A 43 -3.41 -14.05 13.04
C LYS A 43 -1.89 -14.24 12.98
N ALA A 44 -1.44 -15.48 12.78
CA ALA A 44 -0.01 -15.77 12.62
C ALA A 44 0.56 -15.07 11.39
N ALA A 45 -0.14 -15.11 10.25
CA ALA A 45 0.27 -14.42 9.04
C ALA A 45 0.44 -12.90 9.25
N TYR A 46 -0.46 -12.27 10.02
CA TYR A 46 -0.37 -10.86 10.41
C TYR A 46 0.86 -10.58 11.28
N TRP A 47 1.06 -11.34 12.36
CA TRP A 47 2.19 -11.15 13.27
C TRP A 47 3.55 -11.43 12.62
N ASP A 48 3.58 -12.35 11.66
CA ASP A 48 4.79 -12.70 10.91
C ASP A 48 5.04 -11.77 9.71
N LEU A 49 4.25 -10.71 9.51
CA LEU A 49 4.50 -9.78 8.41
C LEU A 49 5.82 -9.03 8.64
N PRO A 50 6.75 -9.05 7.66
CA PRO A 50 7.97 -8.27 7.76
C PRO A 50 7.65 -6.75 7.80
N PRO A 51 8.35 -5.96 8.63
CA PRO A 51 8.22 -4.50 8.62
C PRO A 51 8.43 -3.88 7.23
N SER A 52 9.30 -4.47 6.41
CA SER A 52 9.53 -4.06 5.02
C SER A 52 8.30 -4.24 4.13
N THR A 53 7.46 -5.25 4.39
CA THR A 53 6.19 -5.43 3.69
C THR A 53 5.19 -4.34 4.06
N ILE A 54 5.17 -3.94 5.34
CA ILE A 54 4.34 -2.82 5.82
C ILE A 54 4.83 -1.50 5.20
N ASN A 55 6.14 -1.25 5.17
CA ASN A 55 6.70 -0.07 4.50
C ASN A 55 6.32 -0.07 3.01
N ALA A 56 6.49 -1.20 2.31
CA ALA A 56 6.10 -1.33 0.91
C ALA A 56 4.61 -1.05 0.65
N ALA A 57 3.73 -1.36 1.61
CA ALA A 57 2.31 -1.02 1.56
C ALA A 57 2.10 0.51 1.59
N PHE A 58 2.71 1.21 2.55
CA PHE A 58 2.63 2.67 2.64
C PHE A 58 3.23 3.39 1.43
N LEU A 59 4.37 2.93 0.91
CA LEU A 59 4.95 3.49 -0.32
C LEU A 59 4.04 3.31 -1.54
N SER A 60 3.25 2.23 -1.58
CA SER A 60 2.24 2.02 -2.63
C SER A 60 1.12 3.04 -2.50
N LEU A 61 0.62 3.25 -1.29
CA LEU A 61 -0.44 4.23 -1.02
C LEU A 61 0.00 5.66 -1.40
N GLN A 62 1.22 6.07 -1.02
CA GLN A 62 1.75 7.39 -1.38
C GLN A 62 1.85 7.58 -2.90
N GLY A 63 2.24 6.53 -3.62
CA GLY A 63 2.26 6.53 -5.08
C GLY A 63 0.85 6.59 -5.70
N SER A 64 -0.14 5.89 -5.13
CA SER A 64 -1.54 6.02 -5.55
C SER A 64 -2.06 7.44 -5.34
N MET A 65 -1.73 8.08 -4.21
CA MET A 65 -2.12 9.47 -3.93
C MET A 65 -1.53 10.46 -4.93
N ASP A 66 -0.24 10.32 -5.27
CA ASP A 66 0.42 11.18 -6.28
C ASP A 66 -0.31 11.09 -7.63
N LEU A 67 -0.62 9.87 -8.09
CA LEU A 67 -1.33 9.65 -9.36
C LEU A 67 -2.76 10.17 -9.35
N CYS A 68 -3.44 10.05 -8.23
CA CYS A 68 -4.79 10.59 -8.05
C CYS A 68 -4.79 12.11 -8.25
N ILE A 69 -3.79 12.82 -7.70
CA ILE A 69 -3.65 14.28 -7.86
C ILE A 69 -3.33 14.65 -9.31
N LEU A 70 -2.53 13.85 -10.02
CA LEU A 70 -2.24 14.04 -11.43
C LEU A 70 -3.43 13.78 -12.36
N GLY A 71 -4.58 13.35 -11.84
CA GLY A 71 -5.76 13.01 -12.65
C GLY A 71 -5.64 11.66 -13.37
N GLY A 72 -4.67 10.83 -12.98
CA GLY A 72 -4.57 9.44 -13.44
C GLY A 72 -5.62 8.56 -12.75
N SER A 73 -6.31 7.70 -13.50
CA SER A 73 -7.14 6.65 -12.91
C SER A 73 -6.26 5.53 -12.33
N GLY A 74 -6.82 4.76 -11.37
CA GLY A 74 -6.12 3.83 -10.46
C GLY A 74 -5.28 2.68 -11.07
N ASN A 75 -5.09 2.64 -12.39
CA ASN A 75 -4.25 1.67 -13.09
C ASN A 75 -2.93 2.25 -13.64
N ALA A 76 -2.68 3.55 -13.51
CA ALA A 76 -1.46 4.19 -14.01
C ALA A 76 -0.21 3.99 -13.12
N PHE A 77 -0.34 3.26 -12.00
CA PHE A 77 0.75 3.07 -11.06
C PHE A 77 1.89 2.23 -11.63
N LYS A 78 3.03 2.88 -11.87
CA LYS A 78 4.30 2.19 -12.15
C LYS A 78 4.87 1.65 -10.84
N PRO A 79 4.99 0.32 -10.66
CA PRO A 79 5.54 -0.24 -9.43
C PRO A 79 7.00 0.19 -9.24
N LEU A 80 7.33 0.76 -8.07
CA LEU A 80 8.69 1.21 -7.69
C LEU A 80 9.78 0.12 -7.65
N GLY A 81 9.52 -1.12 -8.12
CA GLY A 81 10.48 -2.22 -7.99
C GLY A 81 10.88 -2.49 -6.54
N LYS A 82 9.93 -2.35 -5.61
CA LYS A 82 10.16 -2.31 -4.15
C LYS A 82 10.99 -3.49 -3.63
N ALA A 83 10.80 -4.69 -4.17
CA ALA A 83 11.59 -5.87 -3.79
C ALA A 83 13.09 -5.71 -4.10
N LYS A 84 13.42 -5.16 -5.28
CA LYS A 84 14.82 -4.90 -5.67
C LYS A 84 15.44 -3.82 -4.78
N LEU A 85 14.73 -2.72 -4.55
CA LEU A 85 15.21 -1.65 -3.66
C LEU A 85 15.43 -2.16 -2.24
N GLN A 86 14.55 -3.04 -1.74
CA GLN A 86 14.72 -3.66 -0.43
C GLN A 86 15.95 -4.56 -0.37
N GLN A 87 16.20 -5.37 -1.41
CA GLN A 87 17.38 -6.23 -1.49
C GLN A 87 18.68 -5.42 -1.53
N GLU A 88 18.67 -4.25 -2.18
CA GLU A 88 19.79 -3.33 -2.24
C GLU A 88 19.95 -2.45 -0.97
N GLY A 89 19.03 -2.54 0.00
CA GLY A 89 19.02 -1.66 1.18
C GLY A 89 18.68 -0.19 0.87
N ARG A 90 18.01 0.05 -0.25
CA ARG A 90 17.68 1.38 -0.81
C ARG A 90 16.19 1.68 -0.83
N LEU A 91 15.35 0.85 -0.20
CA LEU A 91 13.92 1.12 -0.12
C LEU A 91 13.70 2.34 0.81
N PRO A 92 13.07 3.42 0.33
CA PRO A 92 12.83 4.59 1.16
C PRO A 92 11.74 4.33 2.21
N GLU A 93 11.67 5.16 3.24
CA GLU A 93 10.55 5.17 4.21
C GLU A 93 9.35 6.00 3.72
N SER A 94 9.60 6.93 2.78
CA SER A 94 8.58 7.79 2.20
C SER A 94 8.97 8.22 0.78
N VAL A 95 7.97 8.40 -0.08
CA VAL A 95 8.09 8.90 -1.45
C VAL A 95 7.77 10.39 -1.46
N GLN A 96 8.61 11.17 -2.14
CA GLN A 96 8.31 12.58 -2.40
C GLN A 96 7.25 12.69 -3.48
N CYS A 97 6.39 13.70 -3.38
CA CYS A 97 5.46 14.04 -4.48
C CYS A 97 6.25 14.27 -5.77
N SER A 98 5.67 13.88 -6.91
CA SER A 98 6.24 14.23 -8.20
C SER A 98 6.28 15.76 -8.36
N PRO A 99 7.22 16.31 -9.15
CA PRO A 99 7.26 17.74 -9.43
C PRO A 99 5.92 18.29 -9.94
N GLU A 100 5.23 17.51 -10.76
CA GLU A 100 3.92 17.84 -11.32
C GLU A 100 2.86 17.93 -10.22
N THR A 101 2.78 16.94 -9.33
CA THR A 101 1.88 16.97 -8.16
C THR A 101 2.20 18.16 -7.26
N ALA A 102 3.48 18.45 -7.02
CA ALA A 102 3.89 19.57 -6.18
C ALA A 102 3.40 20.92 -6.75
N VAL A 103 3.45 21.10 -8.08
CA VAL A 103 2.93 22.29 -8.75
C VAL A 103 1.41 22.40 -8.54
N ILE A 104 0.65 21.33 -8.79
CA ILE A 104 -0.82 21.33 -8.59
C ILE A 104 -1.17 21.68 -7.15
N MET A 105 -0.51 21.04 -6.18
CA MET A 105 -0.74 21.27 -4.76
C MET A 105 -0.39 22.70 -4.34
N SER A 106 0.63 23.32 -4.96
CA SER A 106 1.00 24.72 -4.68
C SER A 106 -0.10 25.70 -5.13
N GLN A 107 -0.74 25.44 -6.27
CA GLN A 107 -1.81 26.28 -6.81
C GLN A 107 -3.09 26.19 -5.97
N LEU A 108 -3.42 24.99 -5.49
CA LEU A 108 -4.57 24.76 -4.60
C LEU A 108 -4.42 25.42 -3.22
N ARG A 109 -3.19 25.60 -2.72
CA ARG A 109 -2.94 26.29 -1.44
C ARG A 109 -3.10 27.80 -1.51
N THR A 110 -3.02 28.36 -2.72
CA THR A 110 -3.12 29.81 -2.95
C THR A 110 -4.53 30.28 -3.35
N ALA A 111 -5.47 29.34 -3.51
CA ALA A 111 -6.88 29.59 -3.80
C ALA A 111 -7.72 29.49 -2.52
#